data_AF-A0A6J8DWK1-F1
#
_entry.id   AF-A0A6J8DWK1-F1
#
_cell.length_a   1.000
_cell.length_b   1.000
_cell.length_c   1.000
_cell.angle_alpha   90.00
_cell.angle_beta   90.00
_cell.angle_gamma   90.00
#
_symmetry.space_group_name_H-M   'P 1'
#
loop_
_entity.id
_entity.type
_entity.pdbx_description
1 polymer ?
#
loop_
_entity_poly.entity_id
_entity_poly.type
_entity_poly.pdbx_seq_one_letter_code
_entity_poly.pdbx_strand_id
1 'polypeptide(L)'
;MKKLTPKGHVAAVRFNCDTDKHHSILWSSSPYLPNGEYLANLKTFHGYTCSGMLPVHYNRFANAAKIGHINKQKQQYMFQRYKHHIEQQYNESIESAVLKEIGMYDDLTGINIMTDSPLGWRKNAKDSSVVAIEDKIHKVLNTKSDDSVSQRHEKLGTQRIYQYLEEQDVQVNVHSYDRNLSIIKLVKDKGIITNQNDPWHAIKNAKYFSSYFRQAKAKYQRLNNWPEVCKKLESSAKDKEAIGELNAMFVQLKTITLQIH
;
A
#
# COMPACT_ATOMS: atom_id res chain seq x y z
N MET A 1 30.41 35.67 12.50
CA MET A 1 29.54 34.48 12.55
C MET A 1 30.34 33.28 12.04
N LYS A 2 30.52 32.20 12.83
CA LYS A 2 31.32 31.04 12.38
C LYS A 2 30.57 30.29 11.27
N LYS A 3 31.27 29.88 10.22
CA LYS A 3 30.66 29.27 9.02
C LYS A 3 30.19 27.84 9.34
N LEU A 4 28.87 27.65 9.34
CA LEU A 4 28.27 26.33 9.43
C LEU A 4 28.57 25.56 8.13
N THR A 5 29.14 24.37 8.26
CA THR A 5 29.43 23.49 7.11
C THR A 5 28.53 22.26 7.18
N PRO A 6 27.59 22.07 6.24
CA PRO A 6 26.76 20.87 6.21
C PRO A 6 27.60 19.67 5.75
N LYS A 7 27.42 18.53 6.43
CA LYS A 7 28.06 17.24 6.16
C LYS A 7 27.02 16.13 6.08
N GLY A 8 26.15 16.21 5.07
CA GLY A 8 24.96 15.36 4.99
C GLY A 8 23.83 15.94 5.85
N HIS A 9 23.36 15.15 6.81
CA HIS A 9 22.40 15.53 7.85
C HIS A 9 23.05 16.12 9.10
N VAL A 10 24.35 16.39 9.05
CA VAL A 10 25.11 16.89 10.20
C VAL A 10 25.56 18.31 9.96
N ALA A 11 25.37 19.14 10.97
CA ALA A 11 25.92 20.48 11.00
C ALA A 11 27.31 20.42 11.66
N ALA A 12 28.34 20.95 11.00
CA ALA A 12 29.69 21.00 11.52
C ALA A 12 30.21 22.44 11.60
N VAL A 13 30.91 22.76 12.68
CA VAL A 13 31.53 24.06 12.92
C VAL A 13 32.98 23.84 13.31
N ARG A 14 33.90 24.50 12.60
CA ARG A 14 35.31 24.54 13.00
C ARG A 14 35.55 25.78 13.86
N PHE A 15 36.02 25.55 15.07
CA PHE A 15 36.47 26.56 16.01
C PHE A 15 37.99 26.66 15.90
N ASN A 16 38.51 27.84 15.55
CA ASN A 16 39.95 28.09 15.58
C ASN A 16 40.27 28.93 16.83
N CYS A 17 41.46 28.74 17.39
CA CYS A 17 41.98 29.57 18.47
C CYS A 17 42.48 30.90 17.89
N ASP A 18 42.20 32.01 18.58
CA ASP A 18 42.61 33.33 18.12
C ASP A 18 44.12 33.57 18.36
N THR A 19 44.71 32.93 19.38
CA THR A 19 46.12 33.09 19.74
C THR A 19 47.05 32.14 18.98
N ASP A 20 46.59 30.93 18.65
CA ASP A 20 47.36 29.95 17.88
C ASP A 20 46.53 29.42 16.70
N LYS A 21 46.95 29.76 15.48
CA LYS A 21 46.27 29.34 14.25
C LYS A 21 46.35 27.83 14.00
N HIS A 22 47.25 27.11 14.66
CA HIS A 22 47.35 25.65 14.58
C HIS A 22 46.30 24.94 15.44
N HIS A 23 45.77 25.61 16.46
CA HIS A 23 44.72 25.05 17.31
C HIS A 23 43.34 25.23 16.66
N SER A 24 42.77 24.11 16.18
CA SER A 24 41.38 24.07 15.73
C SER A 24 40.65 22.84 16.25
N ILE A 25 39.39 23.03 16.63
CA ILE A 25 38.46 21.98 17.07
C ILE A 25 37.31 21.93 16.08
N LEU A 26 37.05 20.75 15.51
CA LEU A 26 35.85 20.50 14.73
C LEU A 26 34.75 19.98 15.65
N TRP A 27 33.68 20.75 15.81
CA TRP A 27 32.46 20.29 16.46
C TRP A 27 31.44 19.86 15.42
N SER A 28 30.67 18.83 15.73
CA SER A 28 29.58 18.32 14.89
C SER A 28 28.33 18.06 15.71
N SER A 29 27.16 18.25 15.10
CA SER A 29 25.86 17.98 15.72
C SER A 29 25.54 16.48 15.87
N SER A 30 26.45 15.60 15.45
CA SER A 30 26.32 14.15 15.51
C SER A 30 27.67 13.53 15.83
N PRO A 31 27.73 12.44 16.62
CA PRO A 31 28.97 11.74 16.91
C PRO A 31 29.51 11.03 15.65
N TYR A 32 30.84 10.91 15.63
CA TYR A 32 31.56 10.07 14.67
C TYR A 32 31.57 8.62 15.14
N LEU A 33 31.42 7.71 14.20
CA LEU A 33 31.54 6.27 14.40
C LEU A 33 32.97 5.81 14.07
N PRO A 34 33.40 4.60 14.54
CA PRO A 34 34.74 4.08 14.27
C PRO A 34 35.10 3.96 12.78
N ASN A 35 34.10 3.87 11.91
CA ASN A 35 34.26 3.81 10.46
C ASN A 35 34.37 5.20 9.79
N GLY A 36 34.47 6.28 10.57
CA GLY A 36 34.57 7.66 10.05
C GLY A 36 33.24 8.25 9.57
N GLU A 37 32.12 7.57 9.80
CA GLU A 37 30.79 8.06 9.43
C GLU A 37 30.10 8.80 10.56
N TYR A 38 29.18 9.69 10.22
CA TYR A 38 28.30 10.31 11.21
C TYR A 38 27.09 9.43 11.50
N LEU A 39 26.79 9.25 12.79
CA LEU A 39 25.66 8.45 13.23
C LEU A 39 24.32 8.93 12.65
N ALA A 40 24.09 10.25 12.59
CA ALA A 40 22.87 10.81 12.03
C ALA A 40 22.71 10.49 10.53
N ASN A 41 23.81 10.51 9.76
CA ASN A 41 23.77 10.13 8.35
C ASN A 41 23.35 8.67 8.17
N LEU A 42 23.94 7.76 8.96
CA LEU A 42 23.59 6.35 8.88
C LEU A 42 22.16 6.08 9.32
N LYS A 43 21.70 6.68 10.43
CA LYS A 43 20.32 6.51 10.93
C LYS A 43 19.28 7.02 9.94
N THR A 44 19.46 8.24 9.43
CA THR A 44 18.52 8.80 8.46
C THR A 44 18.51 8.01 7.17
N PHE A 45 19.68 7.56 6.69
CA PHE A 45 19.76 6.74 5.49
C PHE A 45 19.14 5.35 5.69
N HIS A 46 19.36 4.73 6.84
CA HIS A 46 18.73 3.45 7.19
C HIS A 46 17.20 3.59 7.21
N GLY A 47 16.66 4.60 7.90
CA GLY A 47 15.22 4.88 7.90
C GLY A 47 14.66 5.14 6.50
N TYR A 48 15.38 5.92 5.69
CA TYR A 48 15.06 6.10 4.27
C TYR A 48 14.98 4.76 3.54
N THR A 49 15.99 3.91 3.68
CA THR A 49 16.07 2.64 2.93
C THR A 49 14.98 1.65 3.37
N CYS A 50 14.66 1.59 4.67
CA CYS A 50 13.63 0.72 5.22
C CYS A 50 12.20 1.21 4.98
N SER A 51 12.00 2.48 4.63
CA SER A 51 10.66 3.05 4.41
C SER A 51 10.06 2.77 3.03
N GLY A 52 10.84 2.21 2.10
CA GLY A 52 10.41 2.06 0.70
C GLY A 52 10.30 3.39 -0.06
N MET A 53 10.80 4.50 0.50
CA MET A 53 10.77 5.80 -0.18
C MET A 53 11.64 5.79 -1.44
N LEU A 54 11.12 6.35 -2.53
CA LEU A 54 11.94 6.64 -3.71
C LEU A 54 12.97 7.75 -3.42
N PRO A 55 14.13 7.76 -4.10
CA PRO A 55 15.15 8.81 -3.90
C PRO A 55 14.61 10.23 -4.06
N VAL A 56 13.66 10.44 -4.98
CA VAL A 56 12.99 11.73 -5.18
C VAL A 56 12.14 12.13 -3.96
N HIS A 57 11.50 11.18 -3.28
CA HIS A 57 10.73 11.43 -2.06
C HIS A 57 11.65 11.80 -0.91
N TYR A 58 12.78 11.11 -0.76
CA TYR A 58 13.79 11.46 0.23
C TYR A 58 14.34 12.87 0.03
N ASN A 59 14.71 13.23 -1.20
CA ASN A 59 15.19 14.58 -1.51
C ASN A 59 14.12 15.64 -1.20
N ARG A 60 12.85 15.39 -1.53
CA ARG A 60 11.75 16.31 -1.18
C ARG A 60 11.57 16.45 0.32
N PHE A 61 11.56 15.33 1.04
CA PHE A 61 11.45 15.27 2.49
C PHE A 61 12.58 16.07 3.17
N ALA A 62 13.83 15.77 2.83
CA ALA A 62 14.98 16.42 3.45
C ALA A 62 15.10 17.90 3.08
N ASN A 63 14.65 18.31 1.88
CA ASN A 63 14.53 19.72 1.50
C ASN A 63 13.46 20.44 2.31
N ALA A 64 12.27 19.86 2.42
CA ALA A 64 11.16 20.43 3.19
C ALA A 64 11.52 20.58 4.67
N ALA A 65 12.20 19.58 5.23
CA ALA A 65 12.65 19.58 6.62
C ALA A 65 13.91 20.42 6.87
N LYS A 66 14.60 20.90 5.81
CA LYS A 66 15.86 21.66 5.88
C LYS A 66 16.97 20.94 6.67
N ILE A 67 17.03 19.61 6.57
CA ILE A 67 17.98 18.77 7.32
C ILE A 67 19.23 18.37 6.52
N GLY A 68 19.48 19.00 5.37
CA GLY A 68 20.60 18.64 4.49
C GLY A 68 20.44 17.27 3.82
N HIS A 69 21.39 16.91 2.94
CA HIS A 69 21.32 15.68 2.13
C HIS A 69 22.65 14.97 2.10
N ILE A 70 22.60 13.64 2.22
CA ILE A 70 23.76 12.81 1.90
C ILE A 70 23.99 12.88 0.39
N ASN A 71 25.23 12.94 -0.07
CA ASN A 71 25.50 13.03 -1.50
C ASN A 71 25.06 11.74 -2.23
N LYS A 72 24.75 11.84 -3.52
CA LYS A 72 24.19 10.73 -4.32
C LYS A 72 25.13 9.51 -4.38
N GLN A 73 26.44 9.71 -4.50
CA GLN A 73 27.43 8.63 -4.55
C GLN A 73 27.41 7.81 -3.25
N LYS A 74 27.33 8.49 -2.11
CA LYS A 74 27.30 7.88 -0.78
C LYS A 74 25.96 7.21 -0.49
N GLN A 75 24.86 7.79 -0.96
CA GLN A 75 23.57 7.11 -0.96
C GLN A 75 23.64 5.80 -1.74
N GLN A 76 24.18 5.80 -2.96
CA GLN A 76 24.34 4.59 -3.76
C GLN A 76 25.23 3.55 -3.07
N TYR A 77 26.38 3.98 -2.52
CA TYR A 77 27.27 3.09 -1.77
C TYR A 77 26.56 2.42 -0.57
N MET A 78 25.85 3.20 0.24
CA MET A 78 25.11 2.65 1.38
C MET A 78 23.96 1.75 0.92
N PHE A 79 23.22 2.14 -0.13
CA PHE A 79 22.15 1.31 -0.68
C PHE A 79 22.66 -0.06 -1.09
N GLN A 80 23.78 -0.14 -1.80
CA GLN A 80 24.37 -1.43 -2.20
C GLN A 80 24.74 -2.31 -1.00
N ARG A 81 25.16 -1.72 0.12
CA ARG A 81 25.43 -2.46 1.36
C ARG A 81 24.17 -2.99 2.02
N TYR A 82 23.08 -2.22 2.02
CA TYR A 82 21.81 -2.65 2.59
C TYR A 82 21.04 -3.60 1.67
N LYS A 83 21.27 -3.53 0.36
CA LYS A 83 20.48 -4.24 -0.66
C LYS A 83 20.32 -5.72 -0.34
N HIS A 84 21.42 -6.42 -0.07
CA HIS A 84 21.38 -7.84 0.24
C HIS A 84 20.53 -8.15 1.48
N HIS A 85 20.69 -7.38 2.55
CA HIS A 85 19.91 -7.58 3.78
C HIS A 85 18.43 -7.24 3.60
N ILE A 86 18.12 -6.23 2.79
CA ILE A 86 16.73 -5.88 2.46
C ILE A 86 16.09 -6.99 1.64
N GLU A 87 16.79 -7.52 0.63
CA GLU A 87 16.31 -8.64 -0.18
C GLU A 87 16.10 -9.89 0.68
N GLN A 88 17.03 -10.18 1.60
CA GLN A 88 16.88 -11.29 2.53
C GLN A 88 15.66 -11.11 3.44
N GLN A 89 15.51 -9.96 4.11
CA GLN A 89 14.37 -9.68 4.98
C GLN A 89 13.04 -9.66 4.22
N TYR A 90 13.05 -9.19 2.97
CA TYR A 90 11.88 -9.23 2.09
C TYR A 90 11.47 -10.67 1.81
N ASN A 91 12.41 -11.54 1.41
CA ASN A 91 12.13 -12.95 1.13
C ASN A 91 11.65 -13.70 2.39
N GLU A 92 12.34 -13.52 3.52
CA GLU A 92 11.94 -14.11 4.81
C GLU A 92 10.55 -13.65 5.26
N SER A 93 10.23 -12.36 5.04
CA SER A 93 8.93 -11.82 5.37
C SER A 93 7.81 -12.40 4.51
N ILE A 94 8.06 -12.61 3.21
CA ILE A 94 7.09 -13.23 2.30
C ILE A 94 6.87 -14.68 2.66
N GLU A 95 7.96 -15.45 2.82
CA GLU A 95 7.87 -16.87 3.17
C GLU A 95 7.15 -17.06 4.51
N SER A 96 7.50 -16.24 5.51
CA SER A 96 6.81 -16.29 6.80
C SER A 96 5.34 -15.87 6.71
N ALA A 97 4.96 -14.97 5.81
CA ALA A 97 3.58 -14.58 5.60
C ALA A 97 2.80 -15.78 5.05
N VAL A 98 3.25 -16.34 3.91
CA VAL A 98 2.65 -17.50 3.24
C VAL A 98 2.40 -18.65 4.23
N LEU A 99 3.42 -19.04 5.01
CA LEU A 99 3.30 -20.13 5.99
C LEU A 99 2.31 -19.81 7.11
N LYS A 100 2.24 -18.56 7.55
CA LYS A 100 1.29 -18.14 8.59
C LYS A 100 -0.14 -18.19 8.06
N GLU A 101 -0.37 -17.74 6.83
CA GLU A 101 -1.70 -17.79 6.23
C GLU A 101 -2.16 -19.24 6.04
N ILE A 102 -1.32 -20.13 5.50
CA ILE A 102 -1.63 -21.57 5.40
C ILE A 102 -2.04 -22.13 6.76
N GLY A 103 -1.30 -21.78 7.82
CA GLY A 103 -1.60 -22.21 9.19
C GLY A 103 -2.87 -21.63 9.81
N MET A 104 -3.55 -20.66 9.18
CA MET A 104 -4.83 -20.12 9.65
C MET A 104 -6.05 -20.88 9.12
N TYR A 105 -5.88 -21.80 8.17
CA TYR A 105 -6.97 -22.59 7.59
C TYR A 105 -6.95 -24.02 8.14
N ASP A 106 -8.04 -24.42 8.79
CA ASP A 106 -8.19 -25.75 9.40
C ASP A 106 -8.24 -26.88 8.36
N ASP A 107 -8.71 -26.57 7.15
CA ASP A 107 -8.94 -27.54 6.08
C ASP A 107 -7.71 -27.79 5.20
N LEU A 108 -6.63 -27.00 5.35
CA LEU A 108 -5.36 -27.09 4.59
C LEU A 108 -5.51 -27.23 3.06
N THR A 109 -6.70 -27.01 2.51
CA THR A 109 -6.99 -27.21 1.08
C THR A 109 -6.45 -26.07 0.22
N GLY A 110 -6.14 -24.93 0.81
CA GLY A 110 -5.62 -23.75 0.14
C GLY A 110 -5.74 -22.48 0.98
N ILE A 111 -5.35 -21.36 0.40
CA ILE A 111 -5.44 -20.02 1.02
C ILE A 111 -6.44 -19.13 0.27
N ASN A 112 -6.96 -18.12 0.96
CA ASN A 112 -7.65 -17.02 0.28
C ASN A 112 -6.68 -15.87 0.05
N ILE A 113 -6.78 -15.24 -1.11
CA ILE A 113 -5.95 -14.09 -1.45
C ILE A 113 -6.83 -12.90 -1.85
N MET A 114 -6.28 -11.73 -1.63
CA MET A 114 -6.81 -10.47 -2.13
C MET A 114 -5.71 -9.78 -2.94
N THR A 115 -5.96 -9.43 -4.20
CA THR A 115 -5.02 -8.59 -4.95
C THR A 115 -5.52 -7.16 -4.98
N ASP A 116 -4.64 -6.24 -4.59
CA ASP A 116 -4.84 -4.82 -4.81
C ASP A 116 -3.67 -4.27 -5.63
N SER A 117 -3.97 -3.31 -6.49
CA SER A 117 -2.97 -2.52 -7.21
C SER A 117 -3.06 -1.11 -6.64
N PRO A 118 -2.28 -0.78 -5.58
CA PRO A 118 -2.18 0.58 -5.08
C PRO A 118 -1.77 1.50 -6.23
N LEU A 119 -2.76 2.17 -6.80
CA LEU A 119 -2.53 3.27 -7.70
C LEU A 119 -1.92 4.37 -6.85
N GLY A 120 -0.66 4.73 -7.12
CA GLY A 120 -0.15 6.03 -6.71
C GLY A 120 -1.17 7.12 -7.07
N TRP A 121 -1.14 8.29 -6.42
CA TRP A 121 -2.19 9.34 -6.41
C TRP A 121 -2.75 9.86 -7.76
N ARG A 122 -2.48 9.21 -8.91
CA ARG A 122 -3.01 9.46 -10.24
C ARG A 122 -3.46 8.14 -10.87
N LYS A 123 -4.57 8.18 -11.63
CA LYS A 123 -5.13 7.05 -12.40
C LYS A 123 -4.14 6.37 -13.38
N ASN A 124 -2.99 7.00 -13.66
CA ASN A 124 -1.92 6.53 -14.54
C ASN A 124 -0.55 6.57 -13.85
N ALA A 125 -0.48 6.18 -12.57
CA ALA A 125 0.81 6.04 -11.90
C ALA A 125 1.65 5.01 -12.67
N LYS A 126 2.82 5.46 -13.17
CA LYS A 126 3.79 4.63 -13.90
C LYS A 126 4.30 3.47 -13.04
N ASP A 127 4.26 3.65 -11.72
CA ASP A 127 4.75 2.73 -10.72
C ASP A 127 3.57 2.25 -9.86
N SER A 128 2.71 1.40 -10.42
CA SER A 128 1.76 0.59 -9.63
C SER A 128 2.39 -0.78 -9.42
N SER A 129 2.55 -1.25 -8.19
CA SER A 129 2.88 -2.65 -7.91
C SER A 129 1.60 -3.41 -7.59
N VAL A 130 1.38 -4.59 -8.17
CA VAL A 130 0.32 -5.48 -7.67
C VAL A 130 0.82 -6.11 -6.39
N VAL A 131 0.01 -6.01 -5.35
CA VAL A 131 0.27 -6.61 -4.04
C VAL A 131 -0.78 -7.70 -3.85
N ALA A 132 -0.31 -8.94 -3.73
CA ALA A 132 -1.14 -10.00 -3.15
C ALA A 132 -1.10 -9.83 -1.64
N ILE A 133 -2.27 -9.71 -1.04
CA ILE A 133 -2.49 -9.57 0.39
C ILE A 133 -3.29 -10.78 0.85
N GLU A 134 -2.96 -11.29 2.02
CA GLU A 134 -3.69 -12.36 2.68
C GLU A 134 -5.06 -11.91 3.17
N ASP A 135 -6.01 -12.84 3.18
CA ASP A 135 -7.37 -12.57 3.64
C ASP A 135 -7.45 -12.50 5.17
N LYS A 136 -6.74 -13.37 5.89
CA LYS A 136 -6.85 -13.44 7.37
C LYS A 136 -5.85 -12.56 8.08
N ILE A 137 -4.57 -12.60 7.70
CA ILE A 137 -3.51 -11.88 8.43
C ILE A 137 -3.09 -10.58 7.75
N HIS A 138 -3.62 -10.30 6.56
CA HIS A 138 -3.41 -9.07 5.79
C HIS A 138 -1.93 -8.69 5.57
N LYS A 139 -1.04 -9.67 5.39
CA LYS A 139 0.34 -9.39 4.98
C LYS A 139 0.52 -9.64 3.50
N VAL A 140 1.64 -9.14 3.00
CA VAL A 140 1.98 -9.16 1.59
C VAL A 140 2.61 -10.52 1.23
N LEU A 141 1.99 -11.24 0.31
CA LEU A 141 2.45 -12.52 -0.24
C LEU A 141 3.44 -12.33 -1.38
N ASN A 142 3.25 -11.29 -2.20
CA ASN A 142 4.14 -11.00 -3.30
C ASN A 142 3.93 -9.58 -3.82
N THR A 143 5.00 -8.99 -4.36
CA THR A 143 4.93 -7.74 -5.12
C THR A 143 5.62 -7.93 -6.46
N LYS A 144 4.95 -7.54 -7.56
CA LYS A 144 5.53 -7.62 -8.92
C LYS A 144 5.41 -6.26 -9.62
N SER A 145 6.51 -5.82 -10.24
CA SER A 145 6.62 -4.54 -10.93
C SER A 145 7.11 -4.74 -12.37
N ASP A 146 6.21 -5.06 -13.30
CA ASP A 146 6.59 -5.49 -14.66
C ASP A 146 6.09 -4.61 -15.81
N ASP A 147 4.96 -3.89 -15.67
CA ASP A 147 4.37 -3.10 -16.76
C ASP A 147 4.24 -1.61 -16.36
N SER A 148 4.51 -0.73 -17.33
CA SER A 148 4.29 0.71 -17.18
C SER A 148 2.82 1.11 -17.20
N VAL A 149 1.93 0.21 -17.63
CA VAL A 149 0.48 0.43 -17.74
C VAL A 149 -0.26 -0.25 -16.60
N SER A 150 -0.77 0.54 -15.65
CA SER A 150 -1.44 0.09 -14.42
C SER A 150 -2.53 -0.98 -14.61
N GLN A 151 -3.35 -0.87 -15.66
CA GLN A 151 -4.42 -1.83 -15.93
C GLN A 151 -3.92 -3.20 -16.41
N ARG A 152 -2.86 -3.23 -17.24
CA ARG A 152 -2.23 -4.49 -17.68
C ARG A 152 -1.40 -5.08 -16.56
N HIS A 153 -0.81 -4.19 -15.76
CA HIS A 153 0.01 -4.53 -14.62
C HIS A 153 -0.75 -5.37 -13.61
N GLU A 154 -2.00 -5.02 -13.29
CA GLU A 154 -2.83 -5.79 -12.37
C GLU A 154 -3.03 -7.23 -12.84
N LYS A 155 -3.38 -7.42 -14.11
CA LYS A 155 -3.56 -8.75 -14.70
C LYS A 155 -2.26 -9.55 -14.70
N LEU A 156 -1.16 -8.96 -15.19
CA LEU A 156 0.13 -9.64 -15.29
C LEU A 156 0.70 -9.98 -13.91
N GLY A 157 0.61 -9.05 -12.96
CA GLY A 157 1.02 -9.28 -11.58
C GLY A 157 0.20 -10.39 -10.93
N THR A 158 -1.12 -10.38 -11.11
CA THR A 158 -2.02 -11.45 -10.64
C THR A 158 -1.66 -12.81 -11.24
N GLN A 159 -1.37 -12.88 -12.54
CA GLN A 159 -0.92 -14.12 -13.19
C GLN A 159 0.37 -14.66 -12.57
N ARG A 160 1.34 -13.77 -12.29
CA ARG A 160 2.60 -14.16 -11.64
C ARG A 160 2.41 -14.56 -10.19
N ILE A 161 1.48 -13.95 -9.46
CA ILE A 161 1.10 -14.37 -8.11
C ILE A 161 0.57 -15.80 -8.14
N TYR A 162 -0.34 -16.11 -9.07
CA TYR A 162 -0.83 -17.48 -9.24
C TYR A 162 0.30 -18.46 -9.58
N GLN A 163 1.17 -18.11 -10.53
CA GLN A 163 2.31 -18.95 -10.88
C GLN A 163 3.21 -19.19 -9.67
N TYR A 164 3.52 -18.15 -8.89
CA TYR A 164 4.33 -18.27 -7.68
C TYR A 164 3.68 -19.20 -6.65
N LEU A 165 2.38 -19.06 -6.39
CA LEU A 165 1.67 -19.91 -5.45
C LEU A 165 1.62 -21.37 -5.94
N GLU A 166 1.40 -21.58 -7.24
CA GLU A 166 1.44 -22.90 -7.86
C GLU A 166 2.84 -23.55 -7.78
N GLU A 167 3.91 -22.77 -7.98
CA GLU A 167 5.30 -23.21 -7.77
C GLU A 167 5.60 -23.58 -6.31
N GLN A 168 4.84 -23.05 -5.36
CA GLN A 168 4.92 -23.39 -3.93
C GLN A 168 3.95 -24.49 -3.50
N ASP A 169 3.22 -25.10 -4.44
CA ASP A 169 2.17 -26.09 -4.16
C ASP A 169 1.05 -25.52 -3.26
N VAL A 170 0.76 -24.23 -3.39
CA VAL A 170 -0.27 -23.52 -2.64
C VAL A 170 -1.49 -23.29 -3.53
N GLN A 171 -2.59 -23.99 -3.21
CA GLN A 171 -3.86 -23.80 -3.88
C GLN A 171 -4.56 -22.51 -3.40
N VAL A 172 -5.20 -21.80 -4.32
CA VAL A 172 -6.01 -20.61 -4.03
C VAL A 172 -7.50 -20.99 -4.05
N ASN A 173 -8.19 -20.80 -2.93
CA ASN A 173 -9.60 -21.16 -2.77
C ASN A 173 -10.53 -20.01 -3.16
N VAL A 174 -10.22 -18.81 -2.66
CA VAL A 174 -10.97 -17.58 -2.94
C VAL A 174 -9.99 -16.52 -3.41
N HIS A 175 -10.39 -15.79 -4.46
CA HIS A 175 -9.68 -14.60 -4.89
C HIS A 175 -10.62 -13.39 -4.89
N SER A 176 -10.34 -12.45 -3.99
CA SER A 176 -10.98 -11.15 -3.88
C SER A 176 -10.19 -10.06 -4.61
N TYR A 177 -10.85 -9.20 -5.37
CA TYR A 177 -10.17 -8.14 -6.13
C TYR A 177 -11.10 -6.94 -6.41
N ASP A 178 -10.51 -5.80 -6.79
CA ASP A 178 -11.21 -4.62 -7.30
C ASP A 178 -11.95 -4.97 -8.59
N ARG A 179 -13.21 -4.54 -8.82
CA ARG A 179 -14.09 -4.88 -9.98
C ARG A 179 -13.48 -4.67 -11.39
N ASN A 180 -12.38 -5.32 -11.70
CA ASN A 180 -11.56 -5.20 -12.89
C ASN A 180 -11.91 -6.37 -13.80
N LEU A 181 -12.51 -6.05 -14.95
CA LEU A 181 -12.97 -7.05 -15.92
C LEU A 181 -11.88 -8.03 -16.38
N SER A 182 -10.62 -7.57 -16.43
CA SER A 182 -9.51 -8.41 -16.83
C SER A 182 -9.17 -9.48 -15.78
N ILE A 183 -9.29 -9.15 -14.49
CA ILE A 183 -9.13 -10.09 -13.38
C ILE A 183 -10.36 -11.00 -13.27
N ILE A 184 -11.58 -10.44 -13.41
CA ILE A 184 -12.82 -11.24 -13.46
C ILE A 184 -12.68 -12.39 -14.46
N LYS A 185 -12.24 -12.05 -15.68
CA LYS A 185 -12.04 -13.05 -16.73
C LYS A 185 -10.95 -14.05 -16.35
N LEU A 186 -9.81 -13.58 -15.84
CA LEU A 186 -8.70 -14.45 -15.43
C LEU A 186 -9.11 -15.47 -14.35
N VAL A 187 -9.85 -15.05 -13.32
CA VAL A 187 -10.31 -15.95 -12.25
C VAL A 187 -11.35 -16.94 -12.79
N LYS A 188 -12.28 -16.48 -13.64
CA LYS A 188 -13.27 -17.35 -14.28
C LYS A 188 -12.63 -18.41 -15.17
N ASP A 189 -11.62 -18.03 -15.95
CA ASP A 189 -10.91 -18.94 -16.86
C ASP A 189 -10.20 -20.09 -16.09
N LYS A 190 -9.85 -19.89 -14.81
CA LYS A 190 -9.27 -20.94 -13.95
C LYS A 190 -10.31 -21.92 -13.39
N GLY A 191 -11.60 -21.58 -13.31
CA GLY A 191 -12.73 -22.48 -13.01
C GLY A 191 -12.83 -23.07 -11.59
N ILE A 192 -11.72 -23.22 -10.88
CA ILE A 192 -11.63 -23.89 -9.56
C ILE A 192 -11.71 -22.88 -8.40
N ILE A 193 -11.46 -21.60 -8.69
CA ILE A 193 -11.30 -20.54 -7.69
C ILE A 193 -12.61 -19.79 -7.51
N THR A 194 -13.02 -19.59 -6.25
CA THR A 194 -14.17 -18.75 -5.92
C THR A 194 -13.86 -17.30 -6.25
N ASN A 195 -14.67 -16.74 -7.15
CA ASN A 195 -14.54 -15.38 -7.64
C ASN A 195 -15.30 -14.40 -6.74
N GLN A 196 -14.59 -13.49 -6.08
CA GLN A 196 -15.16 -12.52 -5.14
C GLN A 196 -14.72 -11.08 -5.44
N ASN A 197 -15.59 -10.11 -5.16
CA ASN A 197 -15.22 -8.70 -5.20
C ASN A 197 -14.71 -8.25 -3.83
N ASP A 198 -13.74 -7.35 -3.80
CA ASP A 198 -13.26 -6.72 -2.57
C ASP A 198 -14.45 -6.07 -1.80
N PRO A 199 -14.70 -6.51 -0.54
CA PRO A 199 -15.77 -5.98 0.30
C PRO A 199 -15.64 -4.49 0.61
N TRP A 200 -14.45 -3.88 0.49
CA TRP A 200 -14.28 -2.44 0.65
C TRP A 200 -15.18 -1.62 -0.28
N HIS A 201 -15.37 -2.05 -1.53
CA HIS A 201 -16.29 -1.37 -2.46
C HIS A 201 -17.74 -1.47 -2.01
N ALA A 202 -18.14 -2.62 -1.45
CA ALA A 202 -19.47 -2.77 -0.87
C ALA A 202 -19.65 -1.84 0.35
N ILE A 203 -18.65 -1.74 1.23
CA ILE A 203 -18.69 -0.86 2.41
C ILE A 203 -18.72 0.62 2.01
N LYS A 204 -17.91 1.03 1.02
CA LYS A 204 -17.89 2.40 0.50
C LYS A 204 -19.25 2.80 -0.05
N ASN A 205 -19.86 1.94 -0.84
CA ASN A 205 -21.19 2.17 -1.36
C ASN A 205 -22.22 2.22 -0.23
N ALA A 206 -22.15 1.34 0.76
CA ALA A 206 -23.06 1.37 1.92
C ALA A 206 -22.97 2.70 2.70
N LYS A 207 -21.76 3.24 2.89
CA LYS A 207 -21.54 4.57 3.49
C LYS A 207 -22.13 5.68 2.63
N TYR A 208 -21.90 5.64 1.32
CA TYR A 208 -22.50 6.58 0.38
C TYR A 208 -24.04 6.56 0.48
N PHE A 209 -24.64 5.37 0.44
CA PHE A 209 -26.08 5.19 0.58
C PHE A 209 -26.61 5.68 1.93
N SER A 210 -25.94 5.37 3.04
CA SER A 210 -26.32 5.90 4.37
C SER A 210 -26.33 7.43 4.39
N SER A 211 -25.37 8.07 3.72
CA SER A 211 -25.32 9.53 3.62
C SER A 211 -26.41 10.09 2.69
N TYR A 212 -26.69 9.40 1.59
CA TYR A 212 -27.74 9.74 0.65
C TYR A 212 -29.13 9.64 1.31
N PHE A 213 -29.42 8.57 2.05
CA PHE A 213 -30.68 8.42 2.79
C PHE A 213 -30.86 9.50 3.86
N ARG A 214 -29.78 9.90 4.55
CA ARG A 214 -29.83 11.04 5.50
C ARG A 214 -30.22 12.34 4.79
N GLN A 215 -29.63 12.61 3.62
CA GLN A 215 -29.95 13.80 2.82
C GLN A 215 -31.37 13.74 2.25
N ALA A 216 -31.79 12.60 1.73
CA ALA A 216 -33.15 12.38 1.24
C ALA A 216 -34.17 12.56 2.38
N LYS A 217 -33.93 11.97 3.55
CA LYS A 217 -34.78 12.16 4.74
C LYS A 217 -34.87 13.63 5.14
N ALA A 218 -33.76 14.37 5.12
CA ALA A 218 -33.74 15.82 5.38
C ALA A 218 -34.56 16.61 4.33
N LYS A 219 -34.40 16.28 3.04
CA LYS A 219 -35.11 16.90 1.92
C LYS A 219 -36.62 16.63 1.95
N TYR A 220 -37.02 15.45 2.41
CA TYR A 220 -38.41 15.00 2.46
C TYR A 220 -39.00 15.02 3.89
N GLN A 221 -38.45 15.82 4.81
CA GLN A 221 -38.93 15.96 6.20
C GLN A 221 -40.43 16.30 6.32
N ARG A 222 -41.05 16.84 5.26
CA ARG A 222 -42.48 17.15 5.20
C ARG A 222 -43.37 15.94 4.90
N LEU A 223 -42.80 14.80 4.54
CA LEU A 223 -43.52 13.55 4.33
C LEU A 223 -43.48 12.77 5.65
N ASN A 224 -44.66 12.55 6.22
CA ASN A 224 -44.80 11.97 7.57
C ASN A 224 -44.62 10.45 7.60
N ASN A 225 -44.41 9.79 6.45
CA ASN A 225 -44.23 8.35 6.40
C ASN A 225 -43.13 7.93 5.37
N TRP A 226 -42.38 6.89 5.72
CA TRP A 226 -41.29 6.34 4.91
C TRP A 226 -41.75 5.79 3.54
N PRO A 227 -42.94 5.14 3.42
CA PRO A 227 -43.43 4.68 2.12
C PRO A 227 -43.60 5.78 1.07
N GLU A 228 -44.02 6.99 1.44
CA GLU A 228 -44.12 8.13 0.51
C GLU A 228 -42.75 8.66 0.08
N VAL A 229 -41.75 8.62 0.98
CA VAL A 229 -40.37 8.95 0.64
C VAL A 229 -39.82 7.96 -0.38
N CYS A 230 -40.04 6.64 -0.17
CA CYS A 230 -39.63 5.60 -1.12
C CYS A 230 -40.29 5.77 -2.50
N LYS A 231 -41.61 6.02 -2.57
CA LYS A 231 -42.32 6.26 -3.84
C LYS A 231 -41.78 7.47 -4.61
N LYS A 232 -41.39 8.55 -3.90
CA LYS A 232 -40.79 9.73 -4.56
C LYS A 232 -39.37 9.47 -5.04
N LEU A 233 -38.56 8.73 -4.28
CA LEU A 233 -37.23 8.29 -4.72
C LEU A 233 -37.35 7.38 -5.96
N GLU A 234 -38.31 6.45 -5.97
CA GLU A 234 -38.57 5.60 -7.15
C GLU A 234 -39.05 6.39 -8.37
N SER A 235 -39.66 7.57 -8.22
CA SER A 235 -40.09 8.40 -9.34
C SER A 235 -38.96 9.24 -9.96
N SER A 236 -37.84 9.40 -9.27
CA SER A 236 -36.71 10.22 -9.70
C SER A 236 -35.68 9.36 -10.44
N ALA A 237 -35.33 9.76 -11.68
CA ALA A 237 -34.45 8.96 -12.55
C ALA A 237 -33.04 8.72 -11.94
N LYS A 238 -32.49 9.72 -11.24
CA LYS A 238 -31.22 9.59 -10.49
C LYS A 238 -31.30 8.64 -9.31
N ASP A 239 -32.48 8.52 -8.73
CA ASP A 239 -32.70 7.80 -7.48
C ASP A 239 -33.10 6.34 -7.75
N LYS A 240 -33.68 6.06 -8.93
CA LYS A 240 -33.84 4.68 -9.46
C LYS A 240 -32.51 3.95 -9.65
N GLU A 241 -31.49 4.63 -10.17
CA GLU A 241 -30.14 4.06 -10.35
C GLU A 241 -29.52 3.71 -9.00
N ALA A 242 -29.61 4.63 -8.04
CA ALA A 242 -29.19 4.43 -6.65
C ALA A 242 -29.92 3.25 -5.97
N ILE A 243 -31.23 3.11 -6.17
CA ILE A 243 -32.01 1.98 -5.62
C ILE A 243 -31.63 0.65 -6.31
N GLY A 244 -31.38 0.66 -7.62
CA GLY A 244 -30.91 -0.52 -8.36
C GLY A 244 -29.58 -1.05 -7.83
N GLU A 245 -28.63 -0.16 -7.58
CA GLU A 245 -27.34 -0.49 -6.97
C GLU A 245 -27.49 -1.01 -5.53
N LEU A 246 -28.42 -0.45 -4.75
CA LEU A 246 -28.72 -0.90 -3.39
C LEU A 246 -29.28 -2.33 -3.36
N ASN A 247 -30.20 -2.64 -4.28
CA ASN A 247 -30.77 -3.99 -4.41
C ASN A 247 -29.69 -5.00 -4.82
N ALA A 248 -28.79 -4.64 -5.74
CA ALA A 248 -27.66 -5.47 -6.11
C ALA A 248 -26.71 -5.72 -4.91
N MET A 249 -26.52 -4.73 -4.04
CA MET A 249 -25.75 -4.88 -2.80
C MET A 249 -26.44 -5.77 -1.76
N PHE A 250 -27.75 -5.64 -1.57
CA PHE A 250 -28.50 -6.52 -0.66
C PHE A 250 -28.47 -7.98 -1.11
N VAL A 251 -28.49 -8.21 -2.42
CA VAL A 251 -28.28 -9.55 -2.99
C VAL A 251 -26.87 -10.05 -2.65
N GLN A 252 -25.82 -9.24 -2.87
CA GLN A 252 -24.45 -9.62 -2.50
C GLN A 252 -24.27 -9.89 -0.99
N LEU A 253 -24.85 -9.05 -0.13
CA LEU A 253 -24.78 -9.23 1.32
C LEU A 253 -25.53 -10.48 1.79
N LYS A 254 -26.70 -10.78 1.21
CA LYS A 254 -27.41 -12.04 1.48
C LYS A 254 -26.61 -13.26 1.08
N THR A 255 -25.90 -13.21 -0.06
CA THR A 255 -25.00 -14.29 -0.47
C THR A 255 -23.86 -14.50 0.52
N ILE A 256 -23.27 -13.41 1.04
CA ILE A 256 -22.22 -13.48 2.08
C ILE A 256 -22.78 -14.04 3.40
N THR A 257 -23.98 -13.63 3.82
CA THR A 257 -24.58 -14.12 5.08
C THR A 257 -24.96 -15.60 5.00
N LEU A 258 -25.31 -16.11 3.82
CA LEU A 258 -25.60 -17.53 3.58
C LEU A 258 -24.35 -18.43 3.49
N GLN A 259 -23.14 -17.85 3.43
CA GLN A 259 -21.87 -18.60 3.47
C GLN A 259 -21.25 -18.64 4.88
N ILE A 260 -21.82 -17.93 5.85
CA ILE A 260 -21.34 -17.82 7.24
C ILE A 260 -22.18 -18.70 8.20
N HIS A 261 -23.16 -19.45 7.67
CA HIS A 261 -23.95 -20.46 8.39
C HIS A 261 -23.89 -21.78 7.64
#